data_AF-A0A1Q8VR46-F1
#
_entry.id   AF-A0A1Q8VR46-F1
#
_cell.length_a   1.000
_cell.length_b   1.000
_cell.length_c   1.000
_cell.angle_alpha   90.00
_cell.angle_beta   90.00
_cell.angle_gamma   90.00
#
_symmetry.space_group_name_H-M   'P 1'
#
loop_
_entity.id
_entity.type
_entity.pdbx_description
1 polymer ?
#
loop_
_entity_poly.entity_id
_entity_poly.type
_entity_poly.pdbx_seq_one_letter_code
_entity_poly.pdbx_strand_id
1 'polypeptide(L)'
;MSRISRKTIWLPSGPAITERGSILPYVSVAAAVVAFVALGLMTGLGDAILHRRDASNAADAAALAAAHTWADSIESTYRNAASSGNERQFWGSIGHGAGSFAGPKAEQAAKYYATLNDAMVTSYSVDESRGTVTVSVRTNSTVSYTQDRATATSTAKVTFERGVCLKDGKVGYNIHGECSTNSHQQRQSASSNPPNPKRGTSTSPHPSSNNLHSLPKAKVSARLVN
;
A
#
# COMPACT_ATOMS: atom_id res chain seq x y z
N MET A 1 78.49 61.98 41.92
CA MET A 1 78.55 62.44 40.52
C MET A 1 77.25 62.06 39.82
N SER A 2 76.70 62.96 38.98
CA SER A 2 75.53 62.82 38.07
C SER A 2 74.16 62.53 38.71
N ARG A 3 73.24 63.49 38.94
CA ARG A 3 72.39 64.34 38.05
C ARG A 3 71.40 63.60 37.12
N ILE A 4 70.20 64.18 37.09
CA ILE A 4 69.08 64.15 36.10
C ILE A 4 67.84 63.42 36.66
N SER A 5 66.59 63.88 36.57
CA SER A 5 65.91 65.18 36.40
C SER A 5 64.41 64.81 36.31
N ARG A 6 63.57 65.57 37.01
CA ARG A 6 62.09 65.70 36.97
C ARG A 6 61.31 64.96 35.85
N LYS A 7 60.16 64.37 36.20
CA LYS A 7 58.86 64.77 35.62
C LYS A 7 57.63 64.27 36.39
N THR A 8 56.65 65.15 36.35
CA THR A 8 55.31 65.28 36.95
C THR A 8 54.25 64.27 36.51
N ILE A 9 53.28 64.05 37.42
CA ILE A 9 51.81 64.00 37.21
C ILE A 9 51.24 62.85 36.35
N TRP A 10 50.42 61.98 36.96
CA TRP A 10 48.98 61.78 36.66
C TRP A 10 48.43 60.56 37.44
N LEU A 11 47.29 60.73 38.13
CA LEU A 11 46.36 59.63 38.34
C LEU A 11 45.54 59.48 37.06
N PRO A 12 45.38 58.25 36.54
CA PRO A 12 44.10 57.89 35.99
C PRO A 12 43.59 56.61 36.64
N SER A 13 42.35 56.74 37.10
CA SER A 13 41.42 55.69 37.49
C SER A 13 41.58 54.42 36.64
N GLY A 14 41.99 53.32 37.28
CA GLY A 14 41.81 51.97 36.75
C GLY A 14 40.32 51.63 36.65
N PRO A 15 39.93 50.77 35.71
CA PRO A 15 38.57 50.69 35.18
C PRO A 15 37.57 50.31 36.27
N ALA A 16 36.43 50.98 36.26
CA ALA A 16 35.24 50.56 36.99
C ALA A 16 34.99 49.10 36.69
N ILE A 17 35.08 48.27 37.73
CA ILE A 17 34.54 46.92 37.73
C ILE A 17 33.06 47.14 37.40
N THR A 18 32.71 46.91 36.14
CA THR A 18 31.32 46.93 35.72
C THR A 18 30.75 45.63 36.24
N GLU A 19 30.49 45.58 37.55
CA GLU A 19 29.58 44.63 38.17
C GLU A 19 28.19 44.93 37.61
N ARG A 20 27.95 44.49 36.38
CA ARG A 20 26.59 44.31 35.90
C ARG A 20 26.12 42.98 36.45
N GLY A 21 25.57 43.02 37.66
CA GLY A 21 24.64 42.02 38.21
C GLY A 21 23.35 41.91 37.41
N SER A 22 23.44 41.96 36.08
CA SER A 22 22.36 42.13 35.12
C SER A 22 22.53 41.20 33.90
N ILE A 23 23.62 40.42 33.79
CA ILE A 23 23.72 39.39 32.74
C ILE A 23 22.76 38.21 33.00
N LEU A 24 22.54 37.85 34.28
CA LEU A 24 21.62 36.78 34.67
C LEU A 24 20.16 37.00 34.22
N PRO A 25 19.52 38.17 34.41
CA PRO A 25 18.14 38.37 33.97
C PRO A 25 17.99 38.33 32.44
N TYR A 26 18.92 38.92 31.68
CA TYR A 26 18.84 38.87 30.22
C TYR A 26 19.05 37.46 29.65
N VAL A 27 20.01 36.70 30.21
CA VAL A 27 20.23 35.30 29.81
C VAL A 27 19.04 34.42 30.21
N SER A 28 18.42 34.66 31.37
CA SER A 28 17.22 33.95 31.81
C SER A 28 16.02 34.22 30.88
N VAL A 29 15.79 35.48 30.50
CA VAL A 29 14.71 35.85 29.56
C VAL A 29 14.97 35.25 28.18
N ALA A 30 16.20 35.32 27.67
CA ALA A 30 16.56 34.68 26.40
C ALA A 30 16.37 33.16 26.45
N ALA A 31 16.80 32.50 27.53
CA ALA A 31 16.60 31.06 27.71
C ALA A 31 15.11 30.68 27.78
N ALA A 32 14.29 31.49 28.46
CA ALA A 32 12.84 31.29 28.50
C ALA A 32 12.20 31.43 27.12
N VAL A 33 12.58 32.45 26.34
CA VAL A 33 12.09 32.64 24.96
C VAL A 33 12.49 31.47 24.07
N VAL A 34 13.75 31.03 24.13
CA VAL A 34 14.23 29.85 23.37
C VAL A 34 13.49 28.58 23.80
N ALA A 35 13.26 28.39 25.10
CA ALA A 35 12.50 27.27 25.61
C ALA A 35 11.04 27.32 25.14
N PHE A 36 10.40 28.49 25.12
CA PHE A 36 9.05 28.66 24.59
C PHE A 36 8.96 28.41 23.09
N VAL A 37 9.95 28.87 22.31
CA VAL A 37 10.03 28.58 20.88
C VAL A 37 10.24 27.08 20.65
N ALA A 38 11.15 26.45 21.40
CA ALA A 38 11.38 25.01 21.32
C ALA A 38 10.13 24.20 21.73
N LEU A 39 9.44 24.62 22.79
CA LEU A 39 8.18 24.01 23.23
C LEU A 39 7.09 24.19 22.16
N GLY A 40 6.96 25.38 21.58
CA GLY A 40 6.03 25.67 20.49
C GLY A 40 6.33 24.91 19.21
N LEU A 41 7.60 24.65 18.91
CA LEU A 41 8.01 23.78 17.81
C LEU A 41 7.70 22.31 18.12
N MET A 42 7.94 21.84 19.35
CA MET A 42 7.59 20.47 19.76
C MET A 42 6.08 20.22 19.78
N THR A 43 5.26 21.20 20.18
CA THR A 43 3.80 21.06 20.23
C THR A 43 3.14 21.37 18.88
N GLY A 44 3.63 22.35 18.13
CA GLY A 44 3.05 22.80 16.86
C GLY A 44 3.37 21.92 15.65
N LEU A 45 4.55 21.26 15.63
CA LEU A 45 4.91 20.32 14.56
C LEU A 45 4.48 18.88 14.87
N GLY A 46 4.13 18.56 16.12
CA GLY A 46 3.70 17.22 16.52
C GLY A 46 2.38 16.79 15.88
N ASP A 47 1.40 17.68 15.85
CA ASP A 47 0.02 17.36 15.42
C ASP A 47 -0.16 17.32 13.89
N ALA A 48 0.57 18.16 13.14
CA ALA A 48 0.56 18.09 11.67
C ALA A 48 1.15 16.76 11.14
N ILE A 49 1.99 16.07 11.94
CA ILE A 49 2.56 14.75 11.60
C ILE A 49 1.61 13.61 12.01
N LEU A 50 0.78 13.78 13.05
CA LEU A 50 -0.14 12.74 13.54
C LEU A 50 -1.28 12.47 12.55
N HIS A 51 -1.93 13.50 12.01
CA HIS A 51 -3.05 13.33 11.07
C HIS A 51 -2.63 12.72 9.74
N ARG A 52 -1.35 12.87 9.35
CA ARG A 52 -0.81 12.20 8.16
C ARG A 52 -0.69 10.68 8.37
N ARG A 53 -0.38 10.23 9.60
CA ARG A 53 -0.31 8.80 9.93
C ARG A 53 -1.70 8.19 9.95
N ASP A 54 -2.69 8.86 10.52
CA ASP A 54 -4.06 8.37 10.58
C ASP A 54 -4.66 8.21 9.18
N ALA A 55 -4.48 9.21 8.31
CA ALA A 55 -4.91 9.12 6.92
C ALA A 55 -4.18 7.97 6.18
N SER A 56 -2.87 7.83 6.38
CA SER A 56 -2.08 6.76 5.72
C SER A 56 -2.51 5.37 6.19
N ASN A 57 -2.68 5.16 7.50
CA ASN A 57 -3.18 3.91 8.07
C ASN A 57 -4.58 3.57 7.54
N ALA A 58 -5.46 4.56 7.44
CA ALA A 58 -6.80 4.39 6.88
C ALA A 58 -6.76 4.00 5.39
N ALA A 59 -5.89 4.63 4.61
CA ALA A 59 -5.70 4.30 3.19
C ALA A 59 -5.14 2.90 3.02
N ASP A 60 -4.12 2.53 3.79
CA ASP A 60 -3.49 1.22 3.78
C ASP A 60 -4.48 0.12 4.16
N ALA A 61 -5.24 0.32 5.23
CA ALA A 61 -6.29 -0.61 5.66
C ALA A 61 -7.36 -0.78 4.57
N ALA A 62 -7.82 0.32 3.97
CA ALA A 62 -8.84 0.28 2.93
C ALA A 62 -8.34 -0.40 1.64
N ALA A 63 -7.14 -0.07 1.18
CA ALA A 63 -6.53 -0.68 -0.01
C ALA A 63 -6.28 -2.17 0.20
N LEU A 64 -5.71 -2.55 1.35
CA LEU A 64 -5.44 -3.94 1.67
C LEU A 64 -6.72 -4.77 1.83
N ALA A 65 -7.76 -4.20 2.47
CA ALA A 65 -9.06 -4.86 2.60
C ALA A 65 -9.75 -5.09 1.26
N ALA A 66 -9.71 -4.10 0.35
CA ALA A 66 -10.21 -4.27 -1.01
C ALA A 66 -9.44 -5.36 -1.76
N ALA A 67 -8.11 -5.36 -1.68
CA ALA A 67 -7.28 -6.37 -2.32
C ALA A 67 -7.50 -7.77 -1.75
N HIS A 68 -7.69 -7.91 -0.43
CA HIS A 68 -8.06 -9.20 0.17
C HIS A 68 -9.41 -9.68 -0.29
N THR A 69 -10.43 -8.82 -0.28
CA THR A 69 -11.78 -9.18 -0.74
C THR A 69 -11.78 -9.58 -2.22
N TRP A 70 -10.96 -8.90 -3.03
CA TRP A 70 -10.72 -9.27 -4.42
C TRP A 70 -10.04 -10.64 -4.55
N ALA A 71 -8.97 -10.88 -3.78
CA ALA A 71 -8.27 -12.17 -3.73
C ALA A 71 -9.21 -13.32 -3.34
N ASP A 72 -10.03 -13.14 -2.30
CA ASP A 72 -11.00 -14.11 -1.81
C ASP A 72 -12.09 -14.41 -2.84
N SER A 73 -12.52 -13.39 -3.60
CA SER A 73 -13.47 -13.53 -4.70
C SER A 73 -12.92 -14.42 -5.83
N ILE A 74 -11.64 -14.25 -6.17
CA ILE A 74 -10.95 -15.12 -7.12
C ILE A 74 -10.83 -16.52 -6.54
N GLU A 75 -10.28 -16.66 -5.33
CA GLU A 75 -10.02 -17.96 -4.72
C GLU A 75 -11.31 -18.79 -4.57
N SER A 76 -12.39 -18.18 -4.09
CA SER A 76 -13.69 -18.85 -3.95
C SER A 76 -14.28 -19.28 -5.29
N THR A 77 -14.22 -18.43 -6.32
CA THR A 77 -14.73 -18.77 -7.67
C THR A 77 -14.02 -19.99 -8.23
N TYR A 78 -12.68 -19.97 -8.21
CA TYR A 78 -11.86 -21.05 -8.75
C TYR A 78 -11.93 -22.33 -7.90
N ARG A 79 -12.01 -22.20 -6.57
CA ARG A 79 -12.21 -23.33 -5.66
C ARG A 79 -13.56 -24.01 -5.93
N ASN A 80 -14.63 -23.23 -6.08
CA ASN A 80 -15.97 -23.75 -6.35
C ASN A 80 -16.02 -24.44 -7.71
N ALA A 81 -15.41 -23.83 -8.73
CA ALA A 81 -15.32 -24.37 -10.08
C ALA A 81 -14.51 -25.68 -10.13
N ALA A 82 -13.39 -25.77 -9.41
CA ALA A 82 -12.60 -27.01 -9.31
C ALA A 82 -13.33 -28.10 -8.52
N SER A 83 -14.07 -27.73 -7.46
CA SER A 83 -14.80 -28.66 -6.60
C SER A 83 -16.05 -29.26 -7.25
N SER A 84 -16.64 -28.60 -8.26
CA SER A 84 -17.86 -29.08 -8.90
C SER A 84 -17.62 -30.30 -9.81
N GLY A 85 -16.36 -30.60 -10.14
CA GLY A 85 -16.00 -31.71 -11.04
C GLY A 85 -16.52 -31.55 -12.47
N ASN A 86 -17.18 -30.42 -12.78
CA ASN A 86 -17.78 -30.17 -14.08
C ASN A 86 -16.82 -29.35 -14.95
N GLU A 87 -16.19 -30.05 -15.90
CA GLU A 87 -15.20 -29.50 -16.82
C GLU A 87 -15.70 -28.26 -17.57
N ARG A 88 -16.97 -28.25 -18.04
CA ARG A 88 -17.55 -27.09 -18.73
C ARG A 88 -17.70 -25.88 -17.83
N GLN A 89 -18.08 -26.10 -16.57
CA GLN A 89 -18.22 -25.03 -15.59
C GLN A 89 -16.85 -24.46 -15.19
N PHE A 90 -15.85 -25.32 -15.06
CA PHE A 90 -14.48 -24.92 -14.76
C PHE A 90 -13.85 -24.09 -15.88
N TRP A 91 -13.84 -24.60 -17.11
CA TRP A 91 -13.30 -23.84 -18.25
C TRP A 91 -14.14 -22.60 -18.58
N GLY A 92 -15.43 -22.61 -18.27
CA GLY A 92 -16.30 -21.44 -18.38
C GLY A 92 -15.98 -20.34 -17.37
N SER A 93 -15.34 -20.67 -16.24
CA SER A 93 -14.91 -19.70 -15.21
C SER A 93 -13.52 -19.11 -15.46
N ILE A 94 -12.78 -19.63 -16.44
CA ILE A 94 -11.42 -19.20 -16.79
C ILE A 94 -11.48 -18.08 -17.83
N GLY A 95 -10.58 -17.11 -17.73
CA GLY A 95 -10.44 -16.04 -18.72
C GLY A 95 -11.29 -14.80 -18.45
N HIS A 96 -11.99 -14.75 -17.32
CA HIS A 96 -12.66 -13.53 -16.86
C HIS A 96 -11.63 -12.43 -16.54
N GLY A 97 -12.00 -11.18 -16.84
CA GLY A 97 -11.19 -10.01 -16.49
C GLY A 97 -10.98 -9.92 -14.99
N ALA A 98 -9.78 -9.57 -14.54
CA ALA A 98 -9.46 -9.55 -13.13
C ALA A 98 -10.32 -8.55 -12.35
N GLY A 99 -10.76 -7.45 -12.97
CA GLY A 99 -11.64 -6.48 -12.32
C GLY A 99 -13.07 -6.95 -12.13
N SER A 100 -13.54 -7.99 -12.83
CA SER A 100 -14.86 -8.56 -12.54
C SER A 100 -14.94 -9.13 -11.11
N PHE A 101 -13.80 -9.52 -10.55
CA PHE A 101 -13.68 -9.99 -9.18
C PHE A 101 -13.47 -8.86 -8.16
N ALA A 102 -13.02 -7.69 -8.61
CA ALA A 102 -12.74 -6.49 -7.80
C ALA A 102 -13.96 -5.54 -7.69
N GLY A 103 -15.16 -6.05 -7.95
CA GLY A 103 -16.40 -5.28 -8.04
C GLY A 103 -16.93 -4.73 -6.71
N PRO A 104 -18.25 -4.52 -6.57
CA PRO A 104 -18.86 -3.78 -5.45
C PRO A 104 -18.47 -4.26 -4.05
N LYS A 105 -18.18 -5.55 -3.88
CA LYS A 105 -17.75 -6.12 -2.59
C LYS A 105 -16.39 -5.59 -2.14
N ALA A 106 -15.42 -5.46 -3.06
CA ALA A 106 -14.09 -4.96 -2.74
C ALA A 106 -14.14 -3.46 -2.41
N GLU A 107 -14.93 -2.68 -3.15
CA GLU A 107 -15.17 -1.26 -2.85
C GLU A 107 -15.89 -1.08 -1.50
N GLN A 108 -16.89 -1.92 -1.20
CA GLN A 108 -17.58 -1.89 0.08
C GLN A 108 -16.66 -2.25 1.26
N ALA A 109 -15.75 -3.21 1.07
CA ALA A 109 -14.71 -3.51 2.04
C ALA A 109 -13.78 -2.30 2.27
N ALA A 110 -13.31 -1.63 1.21
CA ALA A 110 -12.52 -0.41 1.35
C ALA A 110 -13.28 0.67 2.16
N LYS A 111 -14.56 0.90 1.85
CA LYS A 111 -15.39 1.88 2.58
C LYS A 111 -15.55 1.50 4.05
N TYR A 112 -15.80 0.22 4.34
CA TYR A 112 -15.96 -0.29 5.70
C TYR A 112 -14.68 -0.09 6.52
N TYR A 113 -13.52 -0.50 6.00
CA TYR A 113 -12.25 -0.37 6.70
C TYR A 113 -11.77 1.09 6.79
N ALA A 114 -12.07 1.95 5.82
CA ALA A 114 -11.84 3.38 5.95
C ALA A 114 -12.66 3.97 7.11
N THR A 115 -13.93 3.56 7.24
CA THR A 115 -14.83 4.04 8.30
C THR A 115 -14.34 3.62 9.69
N LEU A 116 -13.82 2.39 9.84
CA LEU A 116 -13.19 1.92 11.08
C LEU A 116 -11.95 2.72 11.49
N ASN A 117 -11.34 3.46 10.56
CA ASN A 117 -10.20 4.34 10.80
C ASN A 117 -10.58 5.83 10.71
N ASP A 118 -11.83 6.17 11.02
CA ASP A 118 -12.36 7.54 11.02
C ASP A 118 -12.10 8.31 9.72
N ALA A 119 -12.14 7.60 8.59
CA ALA A 119 -11.96 8.17 7.26
C ALA A 119 -13.09 7.76 6.31
N MET A 120 -13.21 8.49 5.21
CA MET A 120 -14.09 8.15 4.10
C MET A 120 -13.28 7.97 2.82
N VAL A 121 -13.68 6.99 2.01
CA VAL A 121 -13.10 6.80 0.67
C VAL A 121 -13.56 7.95 -0.23
N THR A 122 -12.60 8.67 -0.81
CA THR A 122 -12.82 9.75 -1.78
C THR A 122 -12.60 9.29 -3.22
N SER A 123 -11.79 8.26 -3.42
CA SER A 123 -11.56 7.64 -4.73
C SER A 123 -11.27 6.15 -4.58
N TYR A 124 -11.80 5.36 -5.49
CA TYR A 124 -11.52 3.93 -5.62
C TYR A 124 -11.26 3.63 -7.09
N SER A 125 -10.14 2.98 -7.38
CA SER A 125 -9.79 2.57 -8.75
C SER A 125 -9.11 1.21 -8.76
N VAL A 126 -9.40 0.43 -9.78
CA VAL A 126 -8.82 -0.90 -9.99
C VAL A 126 -8.08 -0.88 -11.32
N ASP A 127 -6.84 -1.34 -11.29
CA ASP A 127 -6.05 -1.65 -12.47
C ASP A 127 -5.99 -3.17 -12.62
N GLU A 128 -6.86 -3.69 -13.47
CA GLU A 128 -7.02 -5.12 -13.72
C GLU A 128 -5.76 -5.73 -14.36
N SER A 129 -5.04 -4.94 -15.15
CA SER A 129 -3.84 -5.39 -15.86
C SER A 129 -2.68 -5.62 -14.90
N ARG A 130 -2.54 -4.74 -13.90
CA ARG A 130 -1.49 -4.82 -12.88
C ARG A 130 -1.91 -5.63 -11.65
N GLY A 131 -3.20 -5.96 -11.52
CA GLY A 131 -3.73 -6.63 -10.34
C GLY A 131 -3.71 -5.71 -9.12
N THR A 132 -3.89 -4.40 -9.29
CA THR A 132 -3.75 -3.42 -8.21
C THR A 132 -5.04 -2.66 -7.96
N VAL A 133 -5.30 -2.34 -6.70
CA VAL A 133 -6.39 -1.45 -6.27
C VAL A 133 -5.78 -0.24 -5.59
N THR A 134 -6.22 0.96 -5.98
CA THR A 134 -5.79 2.22 -5.39
C THR A 134 -6.97 2.88 -4.73
N VAL A 135 -6.80 3.21 -3.44
CA VAL A 135 -7.84 3.83 -2.62
C VAL A 135 -7.30 5.15 -2.07
N SER A 136 -8.05 6.22 -2.30
CA SER A 136 -7.82 7.50 -1.64
C SER A 136 -8.85 7.71 -0.57
N VAL A 137 -8.41 8.19 0.59
CA VAL A 137 -9.25 8.47 1.74
C VAL A 137 -9.09 9.91 2.19
N ARG A 138 -10.06 10.38 2.97
CA ARG A 138 -10.02 11.64 3.69
C ARG A 138 -10.50 11.40 5.12
N THR A 139 -9.77 11.89 6.11
CA THR A 139 -10.19 11.81 7.52
C THR A 139 -11.50 12.56 7.75
N ASN A 140 -12.28 12.09 8.72
CA ASN A 140 -13.49 12.77 9.17
C ASN A 140 -13.16 13.96 10.08
N SER A 141 -12.13 13.81 10.91
CA SER A 141 -11.57 14.85 11.77
C SER A 141 -10.73 15.85 10.96
N THR A 142 -10.70 17.09 11.46
CA THR A 142 -9.81 18.14 10.95
C THR A 142 -8.45 18.06 11.62
N VAL A 143 -7.42 18.53 10.93
CA VAL A 143 -6.09 18.74 11.50
C VAL A 143 -6.20 19.82 12.58
N SER A 144 -5.65 19.55 13.76
CA SER A 144 -5.71 20.47 14.90
C SER A 144 -5.34 21.89 14.49
N TYR A 145 -6.11 22.86 14.98
CA TYR A 145 -5.92 24.29 14.68
C TYR A 145 -6.16 24.69 13.22
N THR A 146 -6.71 23.80 12.39
CA THR A 146 -7.13 24.07 11.01
C THR A 146 -8.56 23.54 10.73
N GLN A 147 -9.13 23.93 9.60
CA GLN A 147 -10.37 23.32 9.06
C GLN A 147 -10.07 22.26 7.99
N ASP A 148 -8.79 21.94 7.77
CA ASP A 148 -8.35 21.02 6.73
C ASP A 148 -8.50 19.58 7.20
N ARG A 149 -8.77 18.66 6.26
CA ARG A 149 -8.84 17.22 6.54
C ARG A 149 -7.70 16.52 5.83
N ALA A 150 -7.05 15.60 6.54
CA ALA A 150 -5.93 14.86 5.97
C ALA A 150 -6.42 13.90 4.89
N THR A 151 -5.66 13.79 3.81
CA THR A 151 -5.90 12.84 2.72
C THR A 151 -4.69 11.94 2.55
N ALA A 152 -4.95 10.70 2.15
CA ALA A 152 -3.90 9.76 1.79
C ALA A 152 -4.40 8.83 0.69
N THR A 153 -3.44 8.32 -0.08
CA THR A 153 -3.70 7.36 -1.14
C THR A 153 -2.78 6.17 -0.92
N SER A 154 -3.34 4.97 -0.99
CA SER A 154 -2.59 3.73 -0.89
C SER A 154 -2.98 2.78 -2.02
N THR A 155 -2.02 1.96 -2.44
CA THR A 155 -2.20 0.97 -3.48
C THR A 155 -1.85 -0.40 -2.94
N ALA A 156 -2.74 -1.37 -3.14
CA ALA A 156 -2.51 -2.77 -2.81
C ALA A 156 -2.53 -3.62 -4.09
N LYS A 157 -1.72 -4.68 -4.10
CA LYS A 157 -1.58 -5.63 -5.20
C LYS A 157 -2.04 -7.01 -4.78
N VAL A 158 -2.83 -7.63 -5.65
CA VAL A 158 -3.21 -9.04 -5.60
C VAL A 158 -2.10 -9.88 -6.23
N THR A 159 -1.70 -10.95 -5.55
CA THR A 159 -0.60 -11.84 -5.92
C THR A 159 -1.12 -13.26 -6.07
N PHE A 160 -0.91 -13.83 -7.25
CA PHE A 160 -1.34 -15.18 -7.60
C PHE A 160 -0.22 -16.15 -7.21
N GLU A 161 -0.38 -16.84 -6.07
CA GLU A 161 0.68 -17.70 -5.53
C GLU A 161 0.65 -19.09 -6.13
N ARG A 162 -0.53 -19.71 -6.23
CA ARG A 162 -0.70 -21.07 -6.73
C ARG A 162 -2.03 -21.29 -7.40
N GLY A 163 -2.06 -22.20 -8.37
CA GLY A 163 -3.26 -22.67 -9.07
C GLY A 163 -3.81 -21.67 -10.08
N VAL A 164 -3.91 -20.40 -9.72
CA VAL A 164 -4.39 -19.31 -10.58
C VAL A 164 -3.25 -18.42 -11.04
N CYS A 165 -3.47 -17.68 -12.12
CA CYS A 165 -2.50 -16.78 -12.71
C CYS A 165 -3.20 -15.58 -13.38
N LEU A 166 -2.44 -14.52 -13.66
CA LEU A 166 -2.91 -13.34 -14.38
C LEU A 166 -2.13 -13.20 -15.68
N LYS A 167 -2.83 -13.10 -16.80
CA LYS A 167 -2.24 -12.85 -18.13
C LYS A 167 -3.16 -11.89 -18.89
N ASP A 168 -2.61 -10.77 -19.35
CA ASP A 168 -3.31 -9.74 -20.11
C ASP A 168 -4.59 -9.22 -19.41
N GLY A 169 -4.53 -9.04 -18.09
CA GLY A 169 -5.67 -8.61 -17.28
C GLY A 169 -6.76 -9.68 -17.08
N LYS A 170 -6.55 -10.90 -17.55
CA LYS A 170 -7.48 -12.03 -17.35
C LYS A 170 -6.94 -12.99 -16.31
N VAL A 171 -7.83 -13.43 -15.42
CA VAL A 171 -7.52 -14.49 -14.47
C VAL A 171 -7.64 -15.82 -15.20
N GLY A 172 -6.59 -16.62 -15.11
CA GLY A 172 -6.50 -17.95 -15.68
C GLY A 172 -6.07 -18.98 -14.65
N TYR A 173 -5.85 -20.19 -15.14
CA TYR A 173 -5.35 -21.30 -14.34
C TYR A 173 -3.95 -21.71 -14.80
N ASN A 174 -3.05 -21.98 -13.84
CA ASN A 174 -1.69 -22.40 -14.12
C ASN A 174 -1.65 -23.92 -14.36
N ILE A 175 -1.30 -24.30 -15.58
CA ILE A 175 -1.23 -25.69 -16.02
C ILE A 175 0.18 -25.92 -16.53
N HIS A 176 0.93 -26.78 -15.85
CA HIS A 176 2.31 -27.11 -16.21
C HIS A 176 3.23 -25.88 -16.38
N GLY A 177 2.99 -24.79 -15.64
CA GLY A 177 3.80 -23.57 -15.71
C GLY A 177 3.31 -22.54 -16.73
N GLU A 178 2.28 -22.85 -17.52
CA GLU A 178 1.66 -21.92 -18.45
C GLU A 178 0.34 -21.37 -17.90
N CYS A 179 0.10 -20.07 -18.08
CA CYS A 179 -1.16 -19.43 -17.70
C CYS A 179 -2.21 -19.59 -18.79
N SER A 180 -3.16 -20.50 -18.57
CA SER A 180 -4.29 -20.73 -19.47
C SER A 180 -5.44 -19.77 -19.17
N THR A 181 -5.72 -18.87 -20.10
CA THR A 181 -6.81 -17.87 -20.03
C THR A 181 -7.89 -18.06 -21.10
N ASN A 182 -7.77 -19.12 -21.92
CA ASN A 182 -8.72 -19.42 -22.99
C ASN A 182 -9.41 -20.76 -22.72
N SER A 183 -10.73 -20.74 -22.56
CA SER A 183 -11.58 -21.94 -22.57
C SER A 183 -11.46 -22.74 -23.87
N HIS A 184 -10.96 -22.11 -24.95
CA HIS A 184 -10.85 -22.67 -26.31
C HIS A 184 -9.51 -23.32 -26.66
N GLN A 185 -8.51 -23.34 -25.78
CA GLN A 185 -7.27 -24.11 -26.00
C GLN A 185 -7.51 -25.64 -25.97
N GLN A 186 -8.78 -26.08 -25.96
CA GLN A 186 -9.25 -27.40 -26.32
C GLN A 186 -9.28 -27.66 -27.84
N ARG A 187 -9.47 -26.64 -28.70
CA ARG A 187 -9.73 -26.84 -30.14
C ARG A 187 -8.50 -26.67 -31.04
N GLN A 188 -7.53 -25.85 -30.66
CA GLN A 188 -6.41 -25.51 -31.57
C GLN A 188 -5.21 -26.46 -31.48
N SER A 189 -5.02 -27.16 -30.36
CA SER A 189 -3.96 -28.18 -30.27
C SER A 189 -4.29 -29.51 -30.98
N ALA A 190 -5.50 -29.65 -31.52
CA ALA A 190 -5.94 -30.82 -32.27
C ALA A 190 -5.94 -30.62 -33.81
N SER A 191 -5.55 -29.44 -34.31
CA SER A 191 -5.64 -29.12 -35.73
C SER A 191 -4.36 -28.52 -36.30
N SER A 192 -3.25 -29.23 -36.16
CA SER A 192 -2.10 -29.06 -37.05
C SER A 192 -1.37 -30.39 -37.23
N ASN A 193 -2.04 -31.38 -37.84
CA ASN A 193 -1.47 -32.37 -38.78
C ASN A 193 -2.54 -33.42 -39.18
N PRO A 194 -2.58 -33.88 -40.45
CA PRO A 194 -3.51 -34.92 -40.89
C PRO A 194 -3.19 -36.28 -40.21
N PRO A 195 -4.20 -37.16 -39.97
CA PRO A 195 -4.02 -38.34 -39.14
C PRO A 195 -3.27 -39.45 -39.88
N ASN A 196 -2.09 -39.81 -39.36
CA ASN A 196 -1.38 -41.05 -39.73
C ASN A 196 -1.82 -42.17 -38.75
N PRO A 197 -2.41 -43.30 -39.21
CA PRO A 197 -3.10 -44.25 -38.34
C PRO A 197 -2.16 -45.29 -37.70
N LYS A 198 -1.01 -44.87 -37.17
CA LYS A 198 -0.13 -45.74 -36.38
C LYS A 198 0.58 -44.94 -35.29
N ARG A 199 0.46 -45.45 -34.05
CA ARG A 199 1.31 -45.21 -32.87
C ARG A 199 0.75 -44.22 -31.83
N GLY A 200 0.57 -44.77 -30.62
CA GLY A 200 0.85 -44.07 -29.37
C GLY A 200 -0.37 -43.58 -28.60
N THR A 201 -0.55 -44.13 -27.40
CA THR A 201 -1.24 -43.53 -26.26
C THR A 201 -0.84 -42.06 -26.14
N SER A 202 -1.65 -41.14 -26.68
CA SER A 202 -1.44 -39.71 -26.56
C SER A 202 -2.13 -39.21 -25.30
N THR A 203 -1.35 -39.08 -24.23
CA THR A 203 -1.75 -38.45 -22.97
C THR A 203 -2.18 -37.01 -23.28
N SER A 204 -3.48 -36.73 -23.18
CA SER A 204 -4.02 -35.37 -23.31
C SER A 204 -3.33 -34.43 -22.30
N PRO A 205 -2.82 -33.25 -22.72
CA PRO A 205 -2.10 -32.34 -21.82
C PRO A 205 -3.03 -31.56 -20.87
N HIS A 206 -4.35 -31.80 -20.92
CA HIS A 206 -5.33 -31.17 -20.05
C HIS A 206 -5.98 -32.19 -19.12
N PRO A 207 -6.19 -31.85 -17.83
CA PRO A 207 -6.91 -32.72 -16.90
C PRO A 207 -8.34 -32.95 -17.41
N SER A 208 -8.60 -34.18 -17.87
CA SER A 208 -9.96 -34.73 -18.01
C SER A 208 -10.69 -34.59 -16.66
N SER A 209 -12.03 -34.52 -16.67
CA SER A 209 -12.89 -34.35 -15.46
C SER A 209 -12.45 -35.17 -14.24
N ASN A 210 -11.83 -36.34 -14.46
CA ASN A 210 -11.33 -37.25 -13.44
C ASN A 210 -10.15 -36.70 -12.61
N ASN A 211 -9.48 -35.63 -13.06
CA ASN A 211 -8.32 -35.03 -12.41
C ASN A 211 -8.55 -33.58 -11.94
N LEU A 212 -9.76 -33.03 -12.07
CA LEU A 212 -10.04 -31.66 -11.65
C LEU A 212 -9.88 -31.47 -10.13
N HIS A 213 -10.18 -32.50 -9.35
CA HIS A 213 -9.93 -32.54 -7.90
C HIS A 213 -8.44 -32.62 -7.53
N SER A 214 -7.58 -33.05 -8.46
CA SER A 214 -6.13 -33.16 -8.26
C SER A 214 -5.38 -31.86 -8.58
N LEU A 215 -6.08 -30.88 -9.16
CA LEU A 215 -5.52 -29.57 -9.47
C LEU A 215 -5.11 -28.82 -8.19
N PRO A 216 -3.99 -28.08 -8.20
CA PRO A 216 -3.56 -27.30 -7.05
C PRO A 216 -4.63 -26.28 -6.62
N LYS A 217 -4.92 -26.23 -5.32
CA LYS A 217 -5.87 -25.23 -4.80
C LYS A 217 -5.39 -23.82 -5.15
N ALA A 218 -6.31 -23.02 -5.69
CA ALA A 218 -6.07 -21.60 -5.93
C ALA A 218 -5.66 -20.94 -4.60
N LYS A 219 -4.59 -20.16 -4.63
CA LYS A 219 -4.16 -19.33 -3.51
C LYS A 219 -3.78 -17.96 -4.03
N VAL A 220 -4.47 -16.95 -3.52
CA VAL A 220 -4.27 -15.56 -3.90
C VAL A 220 -4.06 -14.74 -2.63
N SER A 221 -3.03 -13.91 -2.59
CA SER A 221 -2.74 -13.03 -1.46
C SER A 221 -2.81 -11.57 -1.87
N ALA A 222 -2.88 -10.68 -0.89
CA ALA A 222 -2.83 -9.25 -1.08
C ALA A 222 -1.67 -8.65 -0.29
N ARG A 223 -1.04 -7.60 -0.84
CA ARG A 223 0.00 -6.82 -0.15
C ARG A 223 -0.03 -5.37 -0.60
N LEU A 224 0.49 -4.46 0.22
CA LEU A 224 0.70 -3.08 -0.18
C LEU A 224 1.81 -2.96 -1.23
N VAL A 225 1.70 -1.95 -2.08
CA VAL A 225 2.71 -1.52 -3.04
C VAL A 225 3.37 -0.27 -2.46
N ASN A 226 4.45 -0.48 -1.70
CA ASN A 226 5.32 0.62 -1.23
C ASN A 226 6.34 1.02 -2.30
#